data_AF-A0A5E4MLV0-F1
#
_entry.id   AF-A0A5E4MLV0-F1
#
_cell.length_a   1.000
_cell.length_b   1.000
_cell.length_c   1.000
_cell.angle_alpha   90.00
_cell.angle_beta   90.00
_cell.angle_gamma   90.00
#
_symmetry.space_group_name_H-M   'P 1'
#
loop_
_entity.id
_entity.type
_entity.pdbx_description
1 polymer ?
#
loop_
_entity_poly.entity_id
_entity_poly.type
_entity_poly.pdbx_seq_one_letter_code
_entity_poly.pdbx_strand_id
1 'polypeptide(L)'
;MSAPVKPPQSQSSQEQQQQTDSPVPTDPPFWYNPCGMPFDGSGGGGSGGMTMETDSAMRRDEADIIDGVLVTASSALMHAEQFAGSFVNETFKIDIKQLHERFKDSILTWVQQTKYMPKELDVSLDESYLVGLTFKGVLHAVYVGLQNLAVGLEQVVWDQNREGLPFLQDFKETTFKLKAILCEVSMAIYDINETPEQYVTRDIMPEESRTSDNQRSLRDWLILREYITGLQYVIETFEYLKSKR
;
A
#
# COMPACT_ATOMS: atom_id res chain seq x y z
N MET A 1 35.84 1.03 -63.48
CA MET A 1 35.18 0.27 -62.40
C MET A 1 36.20 0.05 -61.29
N SER A 2 35.72 -0.06 -60.04
CA SER A 2 36.49 -0.15 -58.77
C SER A 2 36.68 1.19 -58.05
N ALA A 3 35.72 1.50 -57.19
CA ALA A 3 35.86 2.43 -56.07
C ALA A 3 36.51 1.70 -54.88
N PRO A 4 37.48 2.29 -54.16
CA PRO A 4 37.96 1.75 -52.90
C PRO A 4 37.40 2.50 -51.68
N VAL A 5 36.76 1.72 -50.82
CA VAL A 5 36.94 1.61 -49.35
C VAL A 5 37.16 2.91 -48.56
N LYS A 6 36.16 3.21 -47.71
CA LYS A 6 36.17 4.22 -46.64
C LYS A 6 37.02 3.73 -45.44
N PRO A 7 37.86 4.57 -44.82
CA PRO A 7 38.47 4.26 -43.53
C PRO A 7 37.62 4.78 -42.35
N PRO A 8 37.77 4.20 -41.13
CA PRO A 8 36.99 4.56 -39.95
C PRO A 8 37.76 5.52 -39.04
N GLN A 9 37.09 6.50 -38.42
CA GLN A 9 37.60 7.17 -37.22
C GLN A 9 36.49 7.48 -36.20
N SER A 10 36.91 7.27 -34.96
CA SER A 10 36.27 7.21 -33.66
C SER A 10 35.86 8.56 -33.05
N GLN A 11 34.75 8.50 -32.32
CA GLN A 11 34.38 9.15 -31.04
C GLN A 11 35.01 10.50 -30.66
N SER A 12 34.15 11.48 -30.31
CA SER A 12 34.28 12.28 -29.08
C SER A 12 33.05 13.18 -28.86
N SER A 13 32.33 12.89 -27.77
CA SER A 13 31.85 13.82 -26.73
C SER A 13 31.13 15.10 -27.15
N GLN A 14 29.84 15.19 -26.81
CA GLN A 14 29.28 16.17 -25.87
C GLN A 14 27.75 16.11 -25.92
N GLU A 15 27.14 15.53 -24.88
CA GLU A 15 25.82 15.94 -24.39
C GLU A 15 25.66 15.37 -22.98
N GLN A 16 26.27 16.06 -22.03
CA GLN A 16 25.85 16.02 -20.63
C GLN A 16 24.79 17.10 -20.44
N GLN A 17 23.85 16.79 -19.52
CA GLN A 17 22.85 17.66 -18.89
C GLN A 17 21.50 17.79 -19.57
N GLN A 18 20.60 16.89 -19.19
CA GLN A 18 19.42 17.30 -18.40
C GLN A 18 18.86 16.10 -17.63
N GLN A 19 19.35 15.94 -16.40
CA GLN A 19 18.69 15.14 -15.37
C GLN A 19 17.46 15.95 -14.96
N THR A 20 16.31 15.59 -15.53
CA THR A 20 15.02 16.15 -15.15
C THR A 20 14.51 15.32 -13.99
N ASP A 21 14.15 16.00 -12.89
CA ASP A 21 13.34 15.46 -11.81
C ASP A 21 12.16 14.71 -12.43
N SER A 22 12.18 13.38 -12.36
CA SER A 22 11.01 12.60 -12.75
C SER A 22 9.88 12.97 -11.79
N PRO A 23 8.72 13.42 -12.29
CA PRO A 23 7.57 13.63 -11.42
C PRO A 23 7.08 12.28 -10.87
N VAL A 24 6.43 12.35 -9.71
CA VAL A 24 5.62 11.29 -9.10
C VAL A 24 4.81 10.53 -10.17
N PRO A 25 4.57 9.21 -10.03
CA PRO A 25 3.84 8.43 -11.03
C PRO A 25 2.56 9.15 -11.51
N THR A 26 2.45 9.35 -12.82
CA THR A 26 1.29 10.02 -13.44
C THR A 26 0.13 9.06 -13.68
N ASP A 27 0.39 7.75 -13.62
CA ASP A 27 -0.63 6.73 -13.78
C ASP A 27 -1.68 6.80 -12.66
N PRO A 28 -2.92 6.39 -12.93
CA PRO A 28 -3.94 6.27 -11.89
C PRO A 28 -3.42 5.42 -10.72
N PRO A 29 -3.57 5.89 -9.47
CA PRO A 29 -3.11 5.13 -8.32
C PRO A 29 -3.73 3.73 -8.27
N PHE A 30 -2.92 2.72 -7.95
CA PHE A 30 -3.38 1.32 -7.98
C PHE A 30 -4.53 1.06 -6.99
N TRP A 31 -4.64 1.86 -5.94
CA TRP A 31 -5.67 1.74 -4.92
C TRP A 31 -7.03 2.34 -5.33
N TYR A 32 -7.11 3.06 -6.46
CA TYR A 32 -8.40 3.53 -6.99
C TYR A 32 -9.19 2.36 -7.59
N ASN A 33 -8.49 1.41 -8.21
CA ASN A 33 -9.07 0.21 -8.77
C ASN A 33 -8.17 -1.00 -8.47
N PRO A 34 -8.14 -1.46 -7.21
CA PRO A 34 -7.22 -2.52 -6.79
C PRO A 34 -7.51 -3.85 -7.49
N CYS A 35 -8.75 -4.08 -7.93
CA CYS A 35 -9.14 -5.29 -8.65
C CYS A 35 -8.95 -5.21 -10.18
N GLY A 36 -8.72 -4.01 -10.74
CA GLY A 36 -8.68 -3.82 -12.20
C GLY A 36 -10.04 -3.98 -12.90
N MET A 37 -11.14 -3.83 -12.16
CA MET A 37 -12.52 -3.99 -12.67
C MET A 37 -13.07 -2.65 -13.14
N PRO A 38 -13.84 -2.59 -14.24
CA PRO A 38 -14.53 -1.37 -14.63
C PRO A 38 -15.66 -1.08 -13.62
N PHE A 39 -15.38 -0.30 -12.58
CA PHE A 39 -16.40 0.20 -11.66
C PHE A 39 -17.01 1.50 -12.19
N ASP A 40 -18.32 1.50 -12.35
CA ASP A 40 -19.16 2.58 -12.86
C ASP A 40 -19.54 3.62 -11.79
N GLY A 41 -18.89 3.61 -10.61
CA GLY A 41 -19.31 4.36 -9.43
C GLY A 41 -18.52 5.60 -9.02
N SER A 42 -17.40 5.98 -9.65
CA SER A 42 -16.68 7.20 -9.28
C SER A 42 -15.87 7.84 -10.42
N GLY A 43 -16.48 8.85 -11.06
CA GLY A 43 -15.89 10.19 -11.29
C GLY A 43 -14.53 10.37 -12.00
N GLY A 44 -13.87 9.33 -12.49
CA GLY A 44 -12.60 9.42 -13.23
C GLY A 44 -12.81 9.08 -14.69
N GLY A 45 -12.65 10.08 -15.59
CA GLY A 45 -12.92 9.96 -17.02
C GLY A 45 -12.19 8.80 -17.70
N GLY A 46 -12.93 7.73 -17.99
CA GLY A 46 -12.58 6.69 -18.95
C GLY A 46 -13.81 6.36 -19.78
N SER A 47 -13.76 6.69 -21.07
CA SER A 47 -14.84 6.36 -22.02
C SER A 47 -14.96 4.85 -22.17
N GLY A 48 -16.08 4.29 -21.74
CA GLY A 48 -16.39 2.87 -21.93
C GLY A 48 -17.62 2.45 -21.14
N GLY A 49 -18.78 3.03 -21.47
CA GLY A 49 -20.06 2.60 -20.91
C GLY A 49 -20.39 1.17 -21.36
N MET A 50 -20.31 0.24 -20.42
CA MET A 50 -21.00 -1.05 -20.47
C MET A 50 -21.75 -1.13 -19.14
N THR A 51 -23.06 -0.92 -19.18
CA THR A 51 -23.96 -1.17 -18.07
C THR A 51 -23.80 -2.62 -17.64
N MET A 52 -23.28 -2.84 -16.43
CA MET A 52 -23.21 -4.18 -15.87
C MET A 52 -24.60 -4.57 -15.35
N GLU A 53 -25.55 -4.80 -16.27
CA GLU A 53 -26.64 -5.74 -16.01
C GLU A 53 -26.06 -7.16 -16.10
N THR A 54 -25.21 -7.52 -15.13
CA THR A 54 -24.97 -8.93 -14.83
C THR A 54 -25.81 -9.27 -13.62
N ASP A 55 -26.97 -9.83 -13.95
CA ASP A 55 -27.74 -10.75 -13.13
C ASP A 55 -26.82 -11.53 -12.17
N SER A 56 -26.95 -11.26 -10.87
CA SER A 56 -26.41 -12.06 -9.76
C SER A 56 -24.99 -12.61 -9.95
N ALA A 57 -23.95 -11.76 -9.94
CA ALA A 57 -22.71 -12.20 -9.31
C ALA A 57 -23.08 -12.60 -7.88
N MET A 58 -22.87 -13.87 -7.53
CA MET A 58 -23.26 -14.41 -6.23
C MET A 58 -22.50 -13.63 -5.16
N ARG A 59 -23.17 -12.62 -4.57
CA ARG A 59 -22.61 -11.82 -3.49
C ARG A 59 -22.12 -12.77 -2.42
N ARG A 60 -20.88 -12.57 -1.99
CA ARG A 60 -20.32 -13.39 -0.92
C ARG A 60 -21.09 -13.10 0.36
N ASP A 61 -21.34 -14.14 1.12
CA ASP A 61 -21.83 -13.92 2.47
C ASP A 61 -20.72 -13.34 3.36
N GLU A 62 -21.12 -12.85 4.52
CA GLU A 62 -20.20 -12.20 5.44
C GLU A 62 -19.08 -13.17 5.90
N ALA A 63 -19.28 -14.50 5.90
CA ALA A 63 -18.29 -15.48 6.35
C ALA A 63 -17.20 -15.68 5.30
N ASP A 64 -17.60 -15.86 4.05
CA ASP A 64 -16.70 -15.95 2.92
C ASP A 64 -15.83 -14.69 2.79
N ILE A 65 -16.43 -13.51 3.01
CA ILE A 65 -15.68 -12.25 3.00
C ILE A 65 -14.65 -12.22 4.13
N ILE A 66 -15.06 -12.54 5.36
CA ILE A 66 -14.15 -12.50 6.52
C ILE A 66 -12.98 -13.45 6.28
N ASP A 67 -13.24 -14.68 5.84
CA ASP A 67 -12.19 -15.67 5.60
C ASP A 67 -11.24 -15.25 4.48
N GLY A 68 -11.76 -14.67 3.39
CA GLY A 68 -10.95 -14.13 2.30
C GLY A 68 -10.02 -12.98 2.74
N VAL A 69 -10.53 -12.06 3.56
CA VAL A 69 -9.72 -10.96 4.12
C VAL A 69 -8.67 -11.49 5.09
N LEU A 70 -9.04 -12.41 6.00
CA LEU A 70 -8.11 -12.98 6.98
C LEU A 70 -6.97 -13.75 6.32
N VAL A 71 -7.26 -14.57 5.30
CA VAL A 71 -6.23 -15.33 4.58
C VAL A 71 -5.26 -14.39 3.87
N THR A 72 -5.79 -13.39 3.15
CA THR A 72 -4.97 -12.43 2.41
C THR A 72 -4.12 -11.58 3.36
N ALA A 73 -4.71 -11.06 4.43
CA ALA A 73 -4.01 -10.24 5.42
C ALA A 73 -2.95 -11.03 6.21
N SER A 74 -3.22 -12.28 6.58
CA SER A 74 -2.26 -13.14 7.28
C SER A 74 -1.04 -13.46 6.40
N SER A 75 -1.28 -13.76 5.11
CA SER A 75 -0.19 -13.96 4.14
C SER A 75 0.66 -12.69 3.97
N ALA A 76 0.01 -11.52 3.93
CA ALA A 76 0.68 -10.23 3.86
C ALA A 76 1.51 -9.92 5.10
N LEU A 77 0.99 -10.23 6.30
CA LEU A 77 1.66 -9.97 7.57
C LEU A 77 2.93 -10.80 7.69
N MET A 78 2.83 -12.11 7.42
CA MET A 78 3.96 -13.02 7.45
C MET A 78 5.11 -12.54 6.54
N HIS A 79 4.78 -12.09 5.33
CA HIS A 79 5.77 -11.50 4.42
C HIS A 79 6.36 -10.20 4.98
N ALA A 80 5.50 -9.28 5.46
CA ALA A 80 5.92 -7.98 5.96
C ALA A 80 6.85 -8.09 7.17
N GLU A 81 6.56 -9.00 8.12
CA GLU A 81 7.39 -9.23 9.30
C GLU A 81 8.75 -9.81 8.94
N GLN A 82 8.79 -10.80 8.03
CA GLN A 82 10.04 -11.37 7.55
C GLN A 82 10.89 -10.31 6.83
N PHE A 83 10.27 -9.56 5.91
CA PHE A 83 10.94 -8.50 5.17
C PHE A 83 11.44 -7.39 6.10
N ALA A 84 10.63 -6.95 7.07
CA ALA A 84 11.00 -5.94 8.05
C ALA A 84 12.25 -6.32 8.84
N GLY A 85 12.36 -7.59 9.27
CA GLY A 85 13.56 -8.09 9.94
C GLY A 85 14.82 -7.92 9.08
N SER A 86 14.75 -8.33 7.81
CA SER A 86 15.86 -8.18 6.85
C SER A 86 16.18 -6.71 6.57
N PHE A 87 15.16 -5.91 6.25
CA PHE A 87 15.30 -4.49 5.95
C PHE A 87 15.98 -3.73 7.09
N VAL A 88 15.55 -3.95 8.33
CA VAL A 88 16.10 -3.26 9.49
C VAL A 88 17.54 -3.66 9.75
N ASN A 89 17.82 -4.96 9.75
CA ASN A 89 19.17 -5.48 9.98
C ASN A 89 20.14 -4.98 8.89
N GLU A 90 19.75 -4.99 7.62
CA GLU A 90 20.60 -4.58 6.52
C GLU A 90 20.80 -3.06 6.46
N THR A 91 19.77 -2.27 6.78
CA THR A 91 19.80 -0.80 6.65
C THR A 91 20.39 -0.13 7.89
N PHE A 92 19.98 -0.55 9.09
CA PHE A 92 20.33 0.13 10.34
C PHE A 92 21.38 -0.62 11.18
N LYS A 93 21.71 -1.86 10.82
CA LYS A 93 22.69 -2.72 11.52
C LYS A 93 22.34 -2.94 13.00
N ILE A 94 21.05 -2.92 13.33
CA ILE A 94 20.53 -3.19 14.67
C ILE A 94 19.33 -4.14 14.59
N ASP A 95 18.97 -4.71 15.74
CA ASP A 95 17.78 -5.55 15.86
C ASP A 95 16.48 -4.73 15.67
N ILE A 96 15.46 -5.37 15.09
CA ILE A 96 14.17 -4.74 14.81
C ILE A 96 13.49 -4.21 16.07
N LYS A 97 13.59 -4.90 17.20
CA LYS A 97 12.99 -4.45 18.47
C LYS A 97 13.71 -3.21 19.00
N GLN A 98 15.03 -3.16 18.85
CA GLN A 98 15.81 -1.97 19.24
C GLN A 98 15.46 -0.76 18.36
N LEU A 99 15.29 -0.96 17.05
CA LEU A 99 14.85 0.12 16.16
C LEU A 99 13.43 0.58 16.51
N HIS A 100 12.52 -0.36 16.77
CA HIS A 100 11.15 -0.07 17.18
C HIS A 100 11.12 0.76 18.46
N GLU A 101 11.78 0.32 19.53
CA GLU A 101 11.83 1.06 20.80
C GLU A 101 12.38 2.48 20.64
N ARG A 102 13.39 2.65 19.77
CA ARG A 102 14.00 3.96 19.51
C ARG A 102 13.07 4.94 18.81
N PHE A 103 12.19 4.45 17.95
CA PHE A 103 11.35 5.27 17.08
C PHE A 103 9.85 5.05 17.30
N LYS A 104 9.43 4.44 18.41
CA LYS A 104 8.02 4.15 18.71
C LYS A 104 7.14 5.40 18.71
N ASP A 105 7.67 6.51 19.21
CA ASP A 105 6.95 7.79 19.27
C ASP A 105 7.03 8.59 17.95
N SER A 106 7.80 8.12 16.97
CA SER A 106 7.87 8.75 15.65
C SER A 106 6.66 8.32 14.83
N ILE A 107 5.74 9.24 14.56
CA ILE A 107 4.49 8.97 13.83
C ILE A 107 4.47 9.67 12.47
N LEU A 108 3.89 9.01 11.47
CA LEU A 108 3.59 9.60 10.18
C LEU A 108 2.17 10.19 10.23
N THR A 109 2.06 11.44 10.68
CA THR A 109 0.77 12.11 10.92
C THR A 109 -0.15 12.11 9.71
N TRP A 110 0.42 12.17 8.51
CA TRP A 110 -0.33 12.16 7.25
C TRP A 110 -0.97 10.81 6.90
N VAL A 111 -0.47 9.69 7.42
CA VAL A 111 -1.08 8.36 7.22
C VAL A 111 -2.43 8.27 7.93
N GLN A 112 -2.64 9.08 8.98
CA GLN A 112 -3.85 9.08 9.80
C GLN A 112 -4.21 7.68 10.33
N GLN A 113 -3.21 6.83 10.60
CA GLN A 113 -3.42 5.44 11.01
C GLN A 113 -4.36 5.36 12.23
N THR A 114 -4.08 6.11 13.29
CA THR A 114 -4.87 6.09 14.54
C THR A 114 -6.31 6.57 14.39
N LYS A 115 -6.65 7.27 13.29
CA LYS A 115 -8.02 7.69 13.01
C LYS A 115 -8.88 6.55 12.47
N TYR A 116 -8.30 5.67 11.65
CA TYR A 116 -9.03 4.61 10.95
C TYR A 116 -8.74 3.22 11.54
N MET A 117 -7.52 2.99 11.99
CA MET A 117 -7.03 1.73 12.54
C MET A 117 -6.23 2.01 13.82
N PRO A 118 -6.90 2.29 14.96
CA PRO A 118 -6.28 2.70 16.23
C PRO A 118 -5.57 1.54 16.95
N LYS A 119 -4.59 0.93 16.27
CA LYS A 119 -3.76 -0.15 16.81
C LYS A 119 -2.33 0.31 17.04
N GLU A 120 -1.71 -0.23 18.07
CA GLU A 120 -0.27 -0.15 18.30
C GLU A 120 0.38 -1.47 17.92
N LEU A 121 1.63 -1.41 17.43
CA LEU A 121 2.38 -2.60 17.01
C LEU A 121 2.49 -3.61 18.16
N ASP A 122 2.11 -4.87 17.91
CA ASP A 122 2.19 -5.98 18.87
C ASP A 122 1.35 -5.79 20.15
N VAL A 123 0.45 -4.81 20.18
CA VAL A 123 -0.48 -4.57 21.29
C VAL A 123 -1.89 -4.91 20.83
N SER A 124 -2.58 -5.78 21.56
CA SER A 124 -4.00 -6.11 21.31
C SER A 124 -4.89 -4.89 21.45
N LEU A 125 -5.95 -4.84 20.64
CA LEU A 125 -6.99 -3.83 20.75
C LEU A 125 -7.75 -3.99 22.08
N ASP A 126 -8.19 -2.85 22.62
CA ASP A 126 -8.99 -2.84 23.83
C ASP A 126 -10.35 -3.52 23.61
N GLU A 127 -10.80 -4.32 24.60
CA GLU A 127 -12.05 -5.06 24.48
C GLU A 127 -13.26 -4.15 24.29
N SER A 128 -13.28 -2.96 24.92
CA SER A 128 -14.36 -2.00 24.76
C SER A 128 -14.40 -1.39 23.36
N TYR A 129 -13.24 -1.24 22.71
CA TYR A 129 -13.16 -0.87 21.31
C TYR A 129 -13.74 -1.97 20.42
N LEU A 130 -13.33 -3.23 20.64
CA LEU A 130 -13.81 -4.38 19.86
C LEU A 130 -15.34 -4.53 19.94
N VAL A 131 -15.94 -4.36 21.12
CA VAL A 131 -17.40 -4.42 21.33
C VAL A 131 -18.16 -3.38 20.50
N GLY A 132 -17.53 -2.23 20.19
CA GLY A 132 -18.13 -1.20 19.35
C GLY A 132 -18.05 -1.47 17.85
N LEU A 133 -17.33 -2.50 17.41
CA LEU A 133 -17.11 -2.75 15.99
C LEU A 133 -18.35 -3.30 15.28
N THR A 134 -18.52 -2.87 14.04
CA THR A 134 -19.50 -3.43 13.10
C THR A 134 -18.77 -3.88 11.85
N PHE A 135 -19.26 -4.94 11.19
CA PHE A 135 -18.66 -5.45 9.96
C PHE A 135 -18.51 -4.35 8.89
N LYS A 136 -19.59 -3.60 8.65
CA LYS A 136 -19.59 -2.42 7.77
C LYS A 136 -18.53 -1.39 8.20
N GLY A 137 -18.53 -0.98 9.46
CA GLY A 137 -17.60 0.04 9.95
C GLY A 137 -16.13 -0.37 9.80
N VAL A 138 -15.81 -1.63 10.06
CA VAL A 138 -14.46 -2.17 9.89
C VAL A 138 -14.04 -2.18 8.43
N LEU A 139 -14.90 -2.63 7.50
CA LEU A 139 -14.59 -2.62 6.05
C LEU A 139 -14.18 -1.24 5.55
N HIS A 140 -15.00 -0.24 5.88
CA HIS A 140 -14.81 1.15 5.52
C HIS A 140 -13.54 1.75 6.14
N ALA A 141 -13.32 1.52 7.43
CA ALA A 141 -12.13 1.98 8.13
C ALA A 141 -10.84 1.37 7.56
N VAL A 142 -10.84 0.06 7.30
CA VAL A 142 -9.73 -0.65 6.68
C VAL A 142 -9.49 -0.15 5.25
N TYR A 143 -10.55 0.06 4.46
CA TYR A 143 -10.43 0.53 3.08
C TYR A 143 -9.66 1.85 3.01
N VAL A 144 -10.07 2.85 3.79
CA VAL A 144 -9.39 4.16 3.81
C VAL A 144 -8.00 4.07 4.43
N GLY A 145 -7.85 3.37 5.56
CA GLY A 145 -6.55 3.25 6.23
C GLY A 145 -5.49 2.59 5.33
N LEU A 146 -5.87 1.54 4.61
CA LEU A 146 -4.98 0.84 3.68
C LEU A 146 -4.66 1.68 2.43
N GLN A 147 -5.59 2.52 1.96
CA GLN A 147 -5.28 3.50 0.91
C GLN A 147 -4.27 4.55 1.37
N ASN A 148 -4.34 5.03 2.61
CA ASN A 148 -3.35 5.96 3.13
C ASN A 148 -1.94 5.34 3.15
N LEU A 149 -1.84 4.06 3.53
CA LEU A 149 -0.60 3.30 3.47
C LEU A 149 -0.11 3.07 2.03
N ALA A 150 -1.04 2.88 1.08
CA ALA A 150 -0.73 2.70 -0.34
C ALA A 150 0.02 3.90 -0.92
N VAL A 151 -0.32 5.13 -0.50
CA VAL A 151 0.40 6.35 -0.88
C VAL A 151 1.87 6.28 -0.44
N GLY A 152 2.09 5.86 0.81
CA GLY A 152 3.44 5.70 1.35
C GLY A 152 4.24 4.65 0.60
N LEU A 153 3.67 3.45 0.41
CA LEU A 153 4.35 2.35 -0.28
C LEU A 153 4.64 2.65 -1.75
N GLU A 154 3.76 3.37 -2.44
CA GLU A 154 4.03 3.84 -3.80
C GLU A 154 5.28 4.75 -3.83
N GLN A 155 5.38 5.70 -2.90
CA GLN A 155 6.56 6.55 -2.79
C GLN A 155 7.83 5.73 -2.50
N VAL A 156 7.75 4.74 -1.60
CA VAL A 156 8.90 3.87 -1.30
C VAL A 156 9.34 3.08 -2.53
N VAL A 157 8.42 2.44 -3.25
CA VAL A 157 8.75 1.70 -4.49
C VAL A 157 9.35 2.62 -5.54
N TRP A 158 8.81 3.83 -5.68
CA TRP A 158 9.31 4.82 -6.63
C TRP A 158 10.75 5.23 -6.28
N ASP A 159 11.03 5.53 -5.01
CA ASP A 159 12.38 5.86 -4.54
C ASP A 159 13.35 4.68 -4.73
N GLN A 160 12.94 3.46 -4.37
CA GLN A 160 13.77 2.27 -4.55
C GLN A 160 14.14 2.05 -6.03
N ASN A 161 13.21 2.31 -6.94
CA ASN A 161 13.42 2.18 -8.38
C ASN A 161 14.33 3.29 -8.94
N ARG A 162 14.08 4.55 -8.56
CA ARG A 162 14.85 5.71 -9.02
C ARG A 162 16.30 5.64 -8.57
N GLU A 163 16.52 5.24 -7.33
CA GLU A 163 17.83 5.24 -6.66
C GLU A 163 18.58 3.90 -6.82
N GLY A 164 17.96 2.90 -7.43
CA GLY A 164 18.57 1.57 -7.62
C GLY A 164 18.87 0.85 -6.30
N LEU A 165 17.96 0.97 -5.32
CA LEU A 165 18.14 0.41 -3.98
C LEU A 165 17.79 -1.09 -3.93
N PRO A 166 18.37 -1.84 -2.98
CA PRO A 166 18.32 -3.31 -3.00
C PRO A 166 16.95 -3.91 -2.68
N PHE A 167 16.04 -3.15 -2.05
CA PHE A 167 14.76 -3.67 -1.55
C PHE A 167 13.59 -3.43 -2.50
N LEU A 168 13.85 -3.01 -3.75
CA LEU A 168 12.80 -2.72 -4.73
C LEU A 168 11.82 -3.88 -4.88
N GLN A 169 12.31 -5.11 -4.94
CA GLN A 169 11.44 -6.26 -5.17
C GLN A 169 10.57 -6.59 -3.96
N ASP A 170 11.12 -6.47 -2.74
CA ASP A 170 10.37 -6.70 -1.50
C ASP A 170 9.28 -5.64 -1.29
N PHE A 171 9.57 -4.37 -1.62
CA PHE A 171 8.56 -3.31 -1.56
C PHE A 171 7.50 -3.45 -2.67
N LYS A 172 7.86 -3.94 -3.86
CA LYS A 172 6.88 -4.29 -4.90
C LYS A 172 5.96 -5.43 -4.45
N GLU A 173 6.51 -6.47 -3.83
CA GLU A 173 5.73 -7.57 -3.28
C GLU A 173 4.81 -7.09 -2.14
N THR A 174 5.32 -6.23 -1.26
CA THR A 174 4.52 -5.58 -0.20
C THR A 174 3.35 -4.80 -0.80
N THR A 175 3.59 -4.01 -1.84
CA THR A 175 2.56 -3.25 -2.55
C THR A 175 1.54 -4.16 -3.25
N PHE A 176 2.01 -5.26 -3.84
CA PHE A 176 1.15 -6.25 -4.48
C PHE A 176 0.22 -6.93 -3.46
N LYS A 177 0.72 -7.30 -2.29
CA LYS A 177 -0.09 -7.89 -1.21
C LYS A 177 -1.09 -6.88 -0.64
N LEU A 178 -0.69 -5.62 -0.44
CA LEU A 178 -1.62 -4.55 -0.06
C LEU A 178 -2.75 -4.40 -1.09
N LYS A 179 -2.42 -4.41 -2.39
CA LYS A 179 -3.40 -4.35 -3.47
C LYS A 179 -4.40 -5.50 -3.40
N ALA A 180 -3.96 -6.71 -3.09
CA ALA A 180 -4.85 -7.87 -2.93
C ALA A 180 -5.86 -7.65 -1.79
N ILE A 181 -5.42 -7.15 -0.62
CA ILE A 181 -6.31 -6.86 0.51
C ILE A 181 -7.30 -5.75 0.16
N LEU A 182 -6.83 -4.66 -0.45
CA LEU A 182 -7.69 -3.58 -0.92
C LEU A 182 -8.74 -4.07 -1.91
N CYS A 183 -8.41 -5.05 -2.76
CA CYS A 183 -9.38 -5.66 -3.66
C CYS A 183 -10.44 -6.45 -2.89
N GLU A 184 -10.03 -7.30 -1.94
CA GLU A 184 -10.96 -8.08 -1.09
C GLU A 184 -11.94 -7.16 -0.35
N VAL A 185 -11.44 -6.10 0.28
CA VAL A 185 -12.22 -5.13 1.03
C VAL A 185 -13.13 -4.30 0.10
N SER A 186 -12.62 -3.86 -1.05
CA SER A 186 -13.44 -3.13 -2.01
C SER A 186 -14.60 -3.98 -2.52
N MET A 187 -14.36 -5.25 -2.88
CA MET A 187 -15.40 -6.18 -3.30
C MET A 187 -16.40 -6.43 -2.18
N ALA A 188 -15.93 -6.59 -0.94
CA ALA A 188 -16.78 -6.77 0.22
C ALA A 188 -17.75 -5.60 0.45
N ILE A 189 -17.28 -4.35 0.28
CA ILE A 189 -18.13 -3.15 0.36
C ILE A 189 -19.26 -3.22 -0.68
N TYR A 190 -18.95 -3.62 -1.92
CA TYR A 190 -19.98 -3.83 -2.95
C TYR A 190 -20.92 -5.00 -2.63
N ASP A 191 -20.39 -6.10 -2.08
CA ASP A 191 -21.17 -7.28 -1.69
C ASP A 191 -22.24 -6.91 -0.64
N ILE A 192 -21.96 -5.97 0.26
CA ILE A 192 -22.92 -5.46 1.25
C ILE A 192 -23.78 -4.28 0.78
N ASN A 193 -23.77 -3.96 -0.52
CA ASN A 193 -24.48 -2.82 -1.13
C ASN A 193 -24.10 -1.46 -0.55
N GLU A 194 -22.86 -1.31 -0.11
CA GLU A 194 -22.30 -0.02 0.27
C GLU A 194 -21.47 0.58 -0.87
N THR A 195 -21.27 1.89 -0.84
CA THR A 195 -20.38 2.58 -1.77
C THR A 195 -19.04 2.80 -1.10
N PRO A 196 -17.91 2.47 -1.75
CA PRO A 196 -16.59 2.77 -1.21
C PRO A 196 -16.43 4.26 -0.93
N GLU A 197 -15.60 4.59 0.06
CA GLU A 197 -15.21 5.97 0.33
C GLU A 197 -14.56 6.63 -0.87
N GLN A 198 -14.60 7.96 -0.88
CA GLN A 198 -13.82 8.76 -1.81
C GLN A 198 -12.33 8.36 -1.74
N TYR A 199 -11.74 8.20 -2.92
CA TYR A 199 -10.35 7.82 -3.03
C TYR A 199 -9.39 8.80 -2.36
N VAL A 200 -8.39 8.24 -1.69
CA VAL A 200 -7.28 8.98 -1.09
C VAL A 200 -6.35 9.46 -2.19
N THR A 201 -6.11 10.78 -2.26
CA THR A 201 -5.16 11.36 -3.22
C THR A 201 -3.74 11.26 -2.70
N ARG A 202 -2.75 11.23 -3.62
CA ARG A 202 -1.32 11.26 -3.26
C ARG A 202 -0.96 12.42 -2.33
N ASP A 203 -1.67 13.55 -2.44
CA ASP A 203 -1.49 14.79 -1.68
C ASP A 203 -1.62 14.66 -0.16
N ILE A 204 -2.13 13.53 0.36
CA ILE A 204 -2.09 13.31 1.80
C ILE A 204 -0.64 13.29 2.32
N MET A 205 0.31 12.77 1.52
CA MET A 205 1.72 12.75 1.87
C MET A 205 2.35 14.12 1.54
N PRO A 206 2.87 14.86 2.52
CA PRO A 206 3.46 16.18 2.27
C PRO A 206 4.74 16.07 1.43
N GLU A 207 5.07 17.15 0.70
CA GLU A 207 6.21 17.17 -0.21
C GLU A 207 7.55 16.99 0.51
N GLU A 208 7.68 17.54 1.72
CA GLU A 208 8.83 17.33 2.60
C GLU A 208 9.04 15.86 2.96
N SER A 209 7.97 15.07 3.05
CA SER A 209 8.06 13.63 3.30
C SER A 209 8.49 12.86 2.04
N ARG A 210 8.21 13.38 0.84
CA ARG A 210 8.59 12.74 -0.43
C ARG A 210 10.06 12.99 -0.79
N THR A 211 10.54 14.20 -0.53
CA THR A 211 11.84 14.69 -1.03
C THR A 211 13.00 14.53 -0.05
N SER A 212 12.74 14.17 1.21
CA SER A 212 13.78 14.08 2.25
C SER A 212 14.67 12.83 2.14
N ASP A 213 15.79 12.94 1.41
CA ASP A 213 16.78 11.86 1.28
C ASP A 213 17.45 11.46 2.60
N ASN A 214 17.77 12.43 3.46
CA ASN A 214 18.51 12.19 4.72
C ASN A 214 17.73 11.33 5.74
N GLN A 215 16.42 11.18 5.55
CA GLN A 215 15.55 10.40 6.42
C GLN A 215 14.79 9.31 5.68
N ARG A 216 15.12 9.06 4.40
CA ARG A 216 14.41 8.10 3.54
C ARG A 216 14.30 6.72 4.18
N SER A 217 15.41 6.14 4.63
CA SER A 217 15.40 4.82 5.28
C SER A 217 14.52 4.78 6.53
N LEU A 218 14.53 5.84 7.35
CA LEU A 218 13.68 5.92 8.54
C LEU A 218 12.20 6.04 8.14
N ARG A 219 11.88 6.89 7.17
CA ARG A 219 10.53 7.03 6.64
C ARG A 219 10.01 5.70 6.07
N ASP A 220 10.81 5.01 5.27
CA ASP A 220 10.46 3.72 4.69
C ASP A 220 10.21 2.67 5.78
N TRP A 221 11.04 2.66 6.84
CA TRP A 221 10.78 1.87 8.04
C TRP A 221 9.45 2.22 8.70
N LEU A 222 9.18 3.51 8.92
CA LEU A 222 7.93 3.95 9.55
C LEU A 222 6.72 3.53 8.70
N ILE A 223 6.76 3.67 7.37
CA ILE A 223 5.70 3.20 6.47
C ILE A 223 5.51 1.69 6.58
N LEU A 224 6.61 0.92 6.59
CA LEU A 224 6.54 -0.54 6.74
C LEU A 224 5.99 -0.95 8.12
N ARG A 225 6.36 -0.23 9.18
CA ARG A 225 5.83 -0.43 10.53
C ARG A 225 4.32 -0.17 10.56
N GLU A 226 3.86 0.98 10.05
CA GLU A 226 2.43 1.29 10.00
C GLU A 226 1.65 0.28 9.15
N TYR A 227 2.26 -0.27 8.08
CA TYR A 227 1.68 -1.35 7.30
C TYR A 227 1.52 -2.63 8.13
N ILE A 228 2.56 -3.06 8.84
CA ILE A 228 2.49 -4.22 9.75
C ILE A 228 1.40 -4.00 10.81
N THR A 229 1.40 -2.84 11.48
CA THR A 229 0.38 -2.48 12.46
C THR A 229 -1.03 -2.49 11.86
N GLY A 230 -1.20 -1.98 10.64
CA GLY A 230 -2.47 -2.02 9.91
C GLY A 230 -2.92 -3.45 9.60
N LEU A 231 -2.02 -4.34 9.19
CA LEU A 231 -2.34 -5.74 8.96
C LEU A 231 -2.74 -6.47 10.23
N GLN A 232 -2.04 -6.23 11.35
CA GLN A 232 -2.43 -6.80 12.63
C GLN A 232 -3.82 -6.28 13.07
N TYR A 233 -4.19 -5.04 12.73
CA TYR A 233 -5.53 -4.49 12.99
C TYR A 233 -6.59 -5.20 12.15
N VAL A 234 -6.33 -5.38 10.86
CA VAL A 234 -7.22 -6.13 9.96
C VAL A 234 -7.45 -7.53 10.50
N ILE A 235 -6.40 -8.25 10.88
CA ILE A 235 -6.53 -9.62 11.40
C ILE A 235 -7.35 -9.64 12.69
N GLU A 236 -6.98 -8.83 13.69
CA GLU A 236 -7.63 -8.85 15.00
C GLU A 236 -9.12 -8.45 14.92
N THR A 237 -9.45 -7.42 14.13
CA THR A 237 -10.85 -6.98 13.97
C THR A 237 -11.70 -8.00 13.21
N PHE A 238 -11.17 -8.63 12.17
CA PHE A 238 -11.90 -9.65 11.41
C PHE A 238 -12.01 -10.97 12.17
N GLU A 239 -11.01 -11.37 12.97
CA GLU A 239 -11.11 -12.51 13.88
C GLU A 239 -12.17 -12.26 14.96
N TYR A 240 -12.23 -11.05 15.51
CA TYR A 240 -13.27 -10.67 16.45
C TYR A 240 -14.66 -10.79 15.81
N LEU A 241 -14.85 -10.21 14.62
CA LEU A 241 -16.12 -10.28 13.88
C LEU A 241 -16.51 -11.73 13.56
N LYS A 242 -15.54 -12.59 13.22
CA LYS A 242 -15.74 -14.03 13.04
C LYS A 242 -16.25 -14.71 14.31
N SER A 243 -15.71 -14.33 15.48
CA SER A 243 -16.05 -14.92 16.78
C SER A 243 -17.44 -14.53 17.30
N LYS A 244 -18.02 -13.45 16.78
CA LYS A 244 -19.32 -12.91 17.20
C LYS A 244 -20.52 -13.47 16.45
N ARG A 245 -20.29 -14.33 15.46
CA ARG A 245 -21.35 -15.05 14.76
C ARG A 245 -21.57 -16.42 15.39
#